data_AF-A0A8T1XLB2-F1
#
_entry.id   AF-A0A8T1XLB2-F1
#
_cell.length_a   1.000
_cell.length_b   1.000
_cell.length_c   1.000
_cell.angle_alpha   90.00
_cell.angle_beta   90.00
_cell.angle_gamma   90.00
#
_symmetry.space_group_name_H-M   'P 1'
#
loop_
_entity.id
_entity.type
_entity.pdbx_description
1 polymer ?
#
loop_
_entity_poly.entity_id
_entity_poly.type
_entity_poly.pdbx_seq_one_letter_code
_entity_poly.pdbx_strand_id
1 'polypeptide(L)'
;MIRIFPSLRFTSLLSAAKPLCSYSPAREPPASFTEAISSPETNSLSITPKTPLFLRTPSHATSLSEVWKWHDWAKDLASSVEESSKNSEDVLDSVILLRELKWLIEDSIVDDPLVILHRSEISDNGEKNVKLRASLEELYDLWRQRIEKRRPFQYVVGCEHWRDLVLCVEEGVLIPRPETELIVDMVEELVTRDEWFKKGFWADLGTGSGAIAIGIAKVLGSRGRVIATDLSPVAITVAGHNVQRYGLETKPVKCGMKNCNPATFFSLIASHSGDEI
;
A
#
# COMPACT_ATOMS: atom_id res chain seq x y z
N MET A 1 -9.31 -11.81 4.51
CA MET A 1 -8.46 -11.93 5.71
C MET A 1 -7.77 -10.58 5.91
N ILE A 2 -7.90 -9.94 7.08
CA ILE A 2 -7.23 -8.66 7.34
C ILE A 2 -5.73 -8.95 7.54
N ARG A 3 -4.86 -8.30 6.76
CA ARG A 3 -3.41 -8.41 6.92
C ARG A 3 -2.97 -7.38 7.96
N ILE A 4 -2.19 -7.80 8.94
CA ILE A 4 -1.63 -6.87 9.93
C ILE A 4 -0.17 -6.65 9.57
N PHE A 5 0.12 -5.49 9.01
CA PHE A 5 1.49 -5.08 8.75
C PHE A 5 2.16 -4.73 10.08
N PRO A 6 3.37 -5.24 10.34
CA PRO A 6 4.09 -4.91 11.56
C PRO A 6 4.45 -3.42 11.53
N SER A 7 4.20 -2.71 12.63
CA SER A 7 4.58 -1.30 12.77
C SER A 7 6.10 -1.19 12.61
N LEU A 8 6.56 -0.45 11.58
CA LEU A 8 7.96 -0.09 11.42
C LEU A 8 8.36 0.72 12.66
N ARG A 9 9.13 0.13 13.58
CA ARG A 9 9.66 0.87 14.73
C ARG A 9 10.60 1.94 14.21
N PHE A 10 10.17 3.20 14.33
CA PHE A 10 10.94 4.39 13.98
C PHE A 10 12.06 4.59 15.02
N THR A 11 13.09 3.76 14.98
CA THR A 11 14.37 4.09 15.61
C THR A 11 15.36 4.46 14.52
N SER A 12 15.68 5.76 14.44
CA SER A 12 16.77 6.35 13.66
C SER A 12 16.57 6.52 12.13
N LEU A 13 15.80 7.54 11.74
CA LEU A 13 16.05 8.28 10.50
C LEU A 13 16.18 9.77 10.81
N LEU A 14 17.27 10.12 11.50
CA LEU A 14 17.80 11.48 11.61
C LEU A 14 19.30 11.37 11.94
N SER A 15 20.12 10.90 11.00
CA SER A 15 21.54 11.31 10.92
C SER A 15 22.24 10.85 9.64
N ALA A 16 22.72 11.84 8.90
CA ALA A 16 23.94 11.87 8.08
C ALA A 16 24.16 10.82 6.98
N ALA A 17 24.21 11.34 5.74
CA ALA A 17 24.96 10.78 4.62
C ALA A 17 26.40 10.42 5.01
N LYS A 18 26.84 9.21 4.68
CA LYS A 18 28.25 8.85 4.44
C LYS A 18 28.35 7.89 3.25
N PRO A 19 29.34 8.05 2.36
CA PRO A 19 29.47 7.26 1.13
C PRO A 19 30.32 5.98 1.30
N LEU A 20 29.92 4.98 0.50
CA LEU A 20 30.67 3.89 -0.15
C LEU A 20 31.52 2.90 0.69
N CYS A 21 31.20 1.60 0.54
CA CYS A 21 32.19 0.59 0.17
C CYS A 21 31.54 -0.61 -0.57
N SER A 22 32.36 -1.29 -1.37
CA SER A 22 32.09 -2.07 -2.59
C SER A 22 31.24 -3.35 -2.46
N TYR A 23 30.36 -3.55 -3.43
CA TYR A 23 29.48 -4.72 -3.62
C TYR A 23 30.11 -5.75 -4.57
N SER A 24 30.04 -7.05 -4.25
CA SER A 24 30.33 -8.17 -5.17
C SER A 24 29.09 -8.53 -5.98
N PRO A 25 29.20 -9.07 -7.22
CA PRO A 25 28.06 -9.19 -8.12
C PRO A 25 27.02 -10.21 -7.62
N ALA A 26 25.76 -9.77 -7.55
CA ALA A 26 24.60 -10.60 -7.26
C ALA A 26 24.32 -11.58 -8.43
N ARG A 27 23.76 -12.75 -8.11
CA ARG A 27 23.34 -13.77 -9.07
C ARG A 27 22.32 -13.16 -10.06
N GLU A 28 22.70 -13.12 -11.33
CA GLU A 28 21.83 -12.70 -12.43
C GLU A 28 20.66 -13.69 -12.63
N PRO A 29 19.49 -13.20 -13.09
CA PRO A 29 18.39 -14.07 -13.50
C PRO A 29 18.82 -15.01 -14.64
N PRO A 30 18.17 -16.18 -14.82
CA PRO A 30 18.43 -17.03 -15.98
C PRO A 30 18.20 -16.25 -17.28
N ALA A 31 19.20 -16.27 -18.15
CA ALA A 31 19.33 -15.36 -19.29
C ALA A 31 18.28 -15.62 -20.39
N SER A 32 17.42 -14.64 -20.63
CA SER A 32 16.98 -14.22 -21.97
C SER A 32 16.36 -12.82 -21.89
N PHE A 33 16.64 -12.01 -22.93
CA PHE A 33 16.09 -10.68 -23.24
C PHE A 33 16.87 -9.45 -22.74
N THR A 34 17.50 -8.77 -23.70
CA THR A 34 18.20 -7.48 -23.60
C THR A 34 17.49 -6.41 -24.44
N GLU A 35 17.69 -5.15 -24.03
CA GLU A 35 17.42 -3.85 -24.69
C GLU A 35 16.03 -3.21 -24.44
N ALA A 36 15.86 -1.89 -24.23
CA ALA A 36 16.76 -0.74 -24.16
C ALA A 36 16.11 0.37 -23.28
N ILE A 37 16.94 1.15 -22.57
CA ILE A 37 16.51 2.26 -21.69
C ILE A 37 16.37 3.53 -22.52
N SER A 38 15.19 4.16 -22.52
CA SER A 38 15.01 5.54 -22.99
C SER A 38 14.73 6.49 -21.83
N SER A 39 15.40 7.65 -21.85
CA SER A 39 15.36 8.75 -20.87
C SER A 39 13.95 9.31 -20.59
N PRO A 40 13.72 9.93 -19.41
CA PRO A 40 12.38 10.36 -19.01
C PRO A 40 11.99 11.69 -19.68
N GLU A 41 10.90 11.67 -20.43
CA GLU A 41 10.20 12.85 -20.90
C GLU A 41 9.41 13.49 -19.74
N THR A 42 9.54 14.82 -19.62
CA THR A 42 8.79 15.66 -18.68
C THR A 42 7.31 15.70 -19.08
N ASN A 43 6.47 14.91 -18.40
CA ASN A 43 5.05 14.83 -18.72
C ASN A 43 4.20 15.42 -17.59
N SER A 44 3.21 16.23 -17.96
CA SER A 44 2.25 16.89 -17.08
C SER A 44 1.63 15.88 -16.10
N LEU A 45 1.80 16.11 -14.80
CA LEU A 45 1.37 15.21 -13.73
C LEU A 45 -0.17 15.18 -13.63
N SER A 46 -0.83 14.38 -14.45
CA SER A 46 -2.07 13.75 -14.06
C SER A 46 -1.72 12.73 -12.98
N ILE A 47 -1.72 13.16 -11.71
CA ILE A 47 -1.46 12.28 -10.57
C ILE A 47 -2.71 11.41 -10.43
N THR A 48 -2.74 10.26 -11.10
CA THR A 48 -3.73 9.21 -10.83
C THR A 48 -3.07 8.23 -9.87
N PRO A 49 -3.66 7.94 -8.69
CA PRO A 49 -3.07 7.01 -7.75
C PRO A 49 -2.86 5.65 -8.41
N LYS A 50 -1.70 5.05 -8.17
CA LYS A 50 -1.41 3.71 -8.71
C LYS A 50 -2.42 2.70 -8.17
N THR A 51 -2.98 1.88 -9.06
CA THR A 51 -3.87 0.79 -8.67
C THR A 51 -3.09 -0.26 -7.86
N PRO A 52 -3.51 -0.56 -6.62
CA PRO A 52 -2.91 -1.62 -5.82
C PRO A 52 -2.88 -2.97 -6.55
N LEU A 53 -1.82 -3.76 -6.33
CA LEU A 53 -1.60 -5.01 -7.04
C LEU A 53 -2.82 -5.94 -7.00
N PHE A 54 -3.44 -6.12 -5.84
CA PHE A 54 -4.59 -7.01 -5.64
C PHE A 54 -5.86 -6.58 -6.41
N LEU A 55 -5.95 -5.31 -6.84
CA LEU A 55 -7.08 -4.77 -7.61
C LEU A 55 -6.82 -4.72 -9.12
N ARG A 56 -5.61 -5.01 -9.56
CA ARG A 56 -5.30 -4.98 -10.99
C ARG A 56 -6.02 -6.11 -11.71
N THR A 57 -6.43 -5.85 -12.95
CA THR A 57 -7.03 -6.87 -13.80
C THR A 57 -5.98 -7.93 -14.18
N PRO A 58 -6.29 -9.23 -14.08
CA PRO A 58 -5.37 -10.27 -14.52
C PRO A 58 -5.14 -10.17 -16.03
N SER A 59 -3.91 -9.84 -16.40
CA SER A 59 -3.50 -9.54 -17.77
C SER A 59 -2.36 -10.44 -18.26
N HIS A 60 -1.83 -11.28 -17.37
CA HIS A 60 -0.72 -12.18 -17.66
C HIS A 60 -1.08 -13.62 -17.29
N ALA A 61 -0.37 -14.57 -17.88
CA ALA A 61 -0.47 -15.98 -17.53
C ALA A 61 0.91 -16.62 -17.62
N THR A 62 1.16 -17.59 -16.74
CA THR A 62 2.40 -18.36 -16.74
C THR A 62 2.14 -19.76 -16.19
N SER A 63 3.09 -20.68 -16.33
CA SER A 63 2.98 -21.97 -15.68
C SER A 63 3.32 -21.90 -14.20
N LEU A 64 2.71 -22.78 -13.42
CA LEU A 64 2.98 -22.87 -12.00
C LEU A 64 4.45 -23.18 -11.70
N SER A 65 5.13 -23.93 -12.57
CA SER A 65 6.57 -24.21 -12.49
C SER A 65 7.39 -22.92 -12.47
N GLU A 66 7.07 -21.96 -13.34
CA GLU A 66 7.75 -20.66 -13.38
C GLU A 66 7.45 -19.81 -12.13
N VAL A 67 6.23 -19.87 -11.60
CA VAL A 67 5.89 -19.22 -10.31
C VAL A 67 6.73 -19.79 -9.17
N TRP A 68 6.92 -21.11 -9.12
CA TRP A 68 7.76 -21.76 -8.11
C TRP A 68 9.23 -21.40 -8.23
N LYS A 69 9.76 -21.32 -9.45
CA LYS A 69 11.14 -20.84 -9.69
C LYS A 69 11.32 -19.41 -9.20
N TRP A 70 10.35 -18.53 -9.49
CA TRP A 70 10.35 -17.16 -8.98
C TRP A 70 10.27 -17.11 -7.46
N HIS A 71 9.38 -17.91 -6.84
CA HIS A 71 9.23 -17.98 -5.39
C HIS A 71 10.52 -18.45 -4.70
N ASP A 72 11.14 -19.52 -5.20
CA ASP A 72 12.36 -20.07 -4.62
C ASP A 72 13.51 -19.04 -4.74
N TRP A 73 13.63 -18.35 -5.87
CA TRP A 73 14.55 -17.21 -6.02
C TRP A 73 14.26 -16.07 -5.02
N ALA A 74 13.00 -15.68 -4.87
CA ALA A 74 12.61 -14.57 -4.00
C ALA A 74 12.88 -14.89 -2.52
N LYS A 75 12.64 -16.15 -2.13
CA LYS A 75 12.95 -16.68 -0.81
C LYS A 75 14.45 -16.67 -0.53
N ASP A 76 15.26 -17.17 -1.48
CA ASP A 76 16.72 -17.16 -1.37
C ASP A 76 17.27 -15.74 -1.24
N LEU A 77 16.72 -14.79 -2.01
CA LEU A 77 17.09 -13.37 -1.93
C LEU A 77 16.78 -12.79 -0.54
N ALA A 78 15.61 -13.10 0.03
CA ALA A 78 15.24 -12.63 1.36
C ALA A 78 16.20 -13.17 2.45
N SER A 79 16.52 -14.46 2.40
CA SER A 79 17.44 -15.10 3.36
C SER A 79 18.88 -14.60 3.23
N SER A 80 19.31 -14.17 2.04
CA SER A 80 20.66 -13.62 1.85
C SER A 80 20.92 -12.31 2.61
N VAL A 81 19.86 -11.58 2.99
CA VAL A 81 19.98 -10.34 3.79
C VAL A 81 20.47 -10.65 5.21
N GLU A 82 20.09 -11.81 5.76
CA GLU A 82 20.38 -12.24 7.14
C GLU A 82 21.86 -12.56 7.36
N GLU A 83 22.55 -13.12 6.37
CA GLU A 83 23.96 -13.53 6.52
C GLU A 83 24.93 -12.34 6.72
N SER A 84 24.46 -11.13 6.42
CA SER A 84 25.24 -9.89 6.53
C SER A 84 25.16 -9.19 7.90
N SER A 85 24.23 -9.60 8.77
CA SER A 85 23.99 -9.00 10.10
C SER A 85 23.79 -10.08 11.16
N LYS A 86 24.55 -10.03 12.26
CA LYS A 86 24.54 -11.05 13.34
C LYS A 86 23.83 -10.54 14.60
N ASN A 87 22.60 -10.04 14.50
CA ASN A 87 21.83 -9.56 15.65
C ASN A 87 20.48 -10.26 15.81
N SER A 88 19.99 -10.35 17.04
CA SER A 88 18.68 -10.95 17.38
C SER A 88 17.46 -10.22 16.77
N GLU A 89 17.65 -8.98 16.31
CA GLU A 89 16.64 -8.22 15.59
C GLU A 89 16.42 -8.79 14.17
N ASP A 90 17.45 -9.40 13.57
CA ASP A 90 17.42 -9.90 12.18
C ASP A 90 16.50 -11.12 12.02
N VAL A 91 16.30 -11.92 13.08
CA VAL A 91 15.37 -13.08 13.07
C VAL A 91 13.91 -12.62 12.93
N LEU A 92 13.56 -11.45 13.45
CA LEU A 92 12.22 -10.90 13.29
C LEU A 92 12.02 -10.41 11.85
N ASP A 93 13.06 -9.87 11.23
CA ASP A 93 13.04 -9.39 9.85
C ASP A 93 12.82 -10.53 8.85
N SER A 94 13.43 -11.69 9.03
CA SER A 94 13.23 -12.84 8.14
C SER A 94 11.79 -13.34 8.12
N VAL A 95 11.17 -13.46 9.30
CA VAL A 95 9.77 -13.85 9.45
C VAL A 95 8.86 -12.83 8.78
N ILE A 96 9.18 -11.53 8.90
CA ILE A 96 8.44 -10.46 8.23
C ILE A 96 8.56 -10.58 6.71
N LEU A 97 9.77 -10.76 6.18
CA LEU A 97 10.02 -10.88 4.74
C LEU A 97 9.32 -12.11 4.13
N LEU A 98 9.39 -13.28 4.78
CA LEU A 98 8.70 -14.48 4.29
C LEU A 98 7.18 -14.29 4.28
N ARG A 99 6.63 -13.57 5.26
CA ARG A 99 5.21 -13.23 5.29
C ARG A 99 4.83 -12.26 4.19
N GLU A 100 5.65 -11.24 3.94
CA GLU A 100 5.46 -10.29 2.84
C GLU A 100 5.54 -10.98 1.46
N LEU A 101 6.48 -11.91 1.29
CA LEU A 101 6.58 -12.72 0.07
C LEU A 101 5.30 -13.52 -0.19
N LYS A 102 4.76 -14.16 0.85
CA LYS A 102 3.48 -14.88 0.78
C LYS A 102 2.35 -13.93 0.34
N TRP A 103 2.29 -12.73 0.90
CA TRP A 103 1.28 -11.75 0.51
C TRP A 103 1.44 -11.24 -0.92
N LEU A 104 2.68 -11.05 -1.40
CA LEU A 104 2.95 -10.66 -2.78
C LEU A 104 2.44 -11.73 -3.77
N ILE A 105 2.61 -13.01 -3.44
CA ILE A 105 2.04 -14.13 -4.23
C ILE A 105 0.51 -14.08 -4.20
N GLU A 106 -0.10 -14.00 -3.02
CA GLU A 106 -1.55 -13.92 -2.89
C GLU A 106 -2.17 -12.75 -3.67
N ASP A 107 -1.50 -11.60 -3.70
CA ASP A 107 -1.98 -10.43 -4.44
C ASP A 107 -1.74 -10.54 -5.94
N SER A 108 -0.68 -11.22 -6.36
CA SER A 108 -0.34 -11.36 -7.77
C SER A 108 -1.16 -12.43 -8.48
N ILE A 109 -1.64 -13.46 -7.80
CA ILE A 109 -2.32 -14.61 -8.43
C ILE A 109 -3.84 -14.57 -8.19
N VAL A 110 -4.62 -14.89 -9.22
CA VAL A 110 -6.10 -14.92 -9.14
C VAL A 110 -6.63 -16.28 -8.71
N ASP A 111 -5.98 -17.36 -9.14
CA ASP A 111 -6.29 -18.72 -8.73
C ASP A 111 -6.00 -18.90 -7.23
N ASP A 112 -6.67 -19.88 -6.58
CA ASP A 112 -6.55 -20.10 -5.13
C ASP A 112 -5.07 -20.16 -4.69
N PRO A 113 -4.59 -19.15 -3.93
CA PRO A 113 -3.19 -19.08 -3.53
C PRO A 113 -2.74 -20.26 -2.67
N LEU A 114 -3.66 -20.96 -1.98
CA LEU A 114 -3.34 -22.14 -1.18
C LEU A 114 -2.92 -23.32 -2.06
N VAL A 115 -3.49 -23.45 -3.26
CA VAL A 115 -3.07 -24.46 -4.26
C VAL A 115 -1.62 -24.22 -4.70
N ILE A 116 -1.14 -22.99 -4.56
CA ILE A 116 0.19 -22.55 -4.95
C ILE A 116 1.15 -22.58 -3.76
N LEU A 117 0.69 -22.78 -2.52
CA LEU A 117 1.57 -22.94 -1.35
C LEU A 117 1.75 -24.41 -0.95
N HIS A 118 0.78 -25.26 -1.27
CA HIS A 118 0.87 -26.70 -1.09
C HIS A 118 1.57 -27.37 -2.27
N ARG A 119 2.91 -27.27 -2.30
CA ARG A 119 3.81 -27.96 -3.27
C ARG A 119 3.53 -29.46 -3.42
N SER A 120 2.91 -30.08 -2.40
CA SER A 120 2.73 -31.52 -2.25
C SER A 120 1.51 -32.12 -2.96
N GLU A 121 0.55 -31.33 -3.43
CA GLU A 121 -0.69 -31.89 -4.03
C GLU A 121 -0.66 -31.96 -5.57
N ILE A 122 0.43 -31.51 -6.20
CA ILE A 122 0.62 -31.63 -7.65
C ILE A 122 1.49 -32.85 -7.92
N SER A 123 0.99 -34.00 -7.48
CA SER A 123 1.32 -35.26 -8.12
C SER A 123 0.18 -35.57 -9.05
N ASP A 124 0.48 -35.59 -10.34
CA ASP A 124 -0.29 -36.15 -11.45
C ASP A 124 -0.97 -35.16 -12.42
N ASN A 125 -0.52 -35.22 -13.68
CA ASN A 125 -1.15 -34.79 -14.94
C ASN A 125 -1.41 -33.29 -15.23
N GLY A 126 -0.33 -32.59 -15.62
CA GLY A 126 -0.40 -31.41 -16.51
C GLY A 126 0.20 -30.14 -15.91
N GLU A 127 0.98 -29.41 -16.71
CA GLU A 127 1.48 -28.09 -16.34
C GLU A 127 0.30 -27.12 -16.20
N LYS A 128 -0.04 -26.75 -14.95
CA LYS A 128 -1.14 -25.83 -14.66
C LYS A 128 -0.71 -24.41 -14.97
N ASN A 129 -1.42 -23.74 -15.87
CA ASN A 129 -1.29 -22.30 -16.08
C ASN A 129 -2.10 -21.53 -15.04
N VAL A 130 -1.53 -20.45 -14.53
CA VAL A 130 -2.15 -19.54 -13.56
C VAL A 130 -2.24 -18.13 -14.13
N LYS A 131 -3.29 -17.40 -13.75
CA LYS A 131 -3.48 -16.00 -14.16
C LYS A 131 -2.85 -15.05 -13.14
N LEU A 132 -2.06 -14.10 -13.65
CA LEU A 132 -1.37 -13.11 -12.84
C LEU A 132 -1.87 -11.68 -13.11
N ARG A 133 -1.89 -10.88 -12.04
CA ARG A 133 -2.16 -9.43 -12.04
C ARG A 133 -0.93 -8.59 -12.42
N ALA A 134 0.26 -9.18 -12.36
CA ALA A 134 1.55 -8.62 -12.77
C ALA A 134 2.38 -9.68 -13.50
N SER A 135 3.26 -9.29 -14.41
CA SER A 135 4.17 -10.23 -15.06
C SER A 135 5.20 -10.77 -14.06
N LEU A 136 5.84 -11.91 -14.35
CA LEU A 136 6.93 -12.41 -13.50
C LEU A 136 8.09 -11.40 -13.42
N GLU A 137 8.41 -10.73 -14.54
CA GLU A 137 9.40 -9.65 -14.60
C GLU A 137 9.07 -8.52 -13.63
N GLU A 138 7.83 -8.06 -13.61
CA GLU A 138 7.39 -7.04 -12.65
C GLU A 138 7.49 -7.55 -11.21
N LEU A 139 7.16 -8.82 -10.95
CA LEU A 139 7.29 -9.40 -9.60
C LEU A 139 8.76 -9.48 -9.13
N TYR A 140 9.71 -9.77 -10.03
CA TYR A 140 11.15 -9.65 -9.74
C TYR A 140 11.49 -8.22 -9.30
N ASP A 141 11.04 -7.21 -10.04
CA ASP A 141 11.32 -5.81 -9.74
C ASP A 141 10.68 -5.32 -8.44
N LEU A 142 9.44 -5.72 -8.18
CA LEU A 142 8.74 -5.40 -6.93
C LEU A 142 9.47 -6.01 -5.72
N TRP A 143 9.90 -7.26 -5.83
CA TRP A 143 10.63 -7.92 -4.74
C TRP A 143 12.02 -7.31 -4.51
N ARG A 144 12.75 -6.98 -5.58
CA ARG A 144 14.02 -6.24 -5.47
C ARG A 144 13.84 -4.86 -4.82
N GLN A 145 12.79 -4.13 -5.16
CA GLN A 145 12.48 -2.86 -4.48
C GLN A 145 12.29 -3.05 -2.98
N ARG A 146 11.62 -4.14 -2.56
CA ARG A 146 11.44 -4.43 -1.14
C ARG A 146 12.74 -4.80 -0.43
N ILE A 147 13.55 -5.67 -1.04
CA ILE A 147 14.75 -6.24 -0.41
C ILE A 147 15.96 -5.30 -0.54
N GLU A 148 16.33 -4.95 -1.78
CA GLU A 148 17.57 -4.23 -2.08
C GLU A 148 17.44 -2.74 -1.74
N LYS A 149 16.29 -2.14 -2.08
CA LYS A 149 16.03 -0.71 -1.82
C LYS A 149 15.38 -0.44 -0.47
N ARG A 150 15.06 -1.49 0.30
CA ARG A 150 14.34 -1.41 1.58
C ARG A 150 13.06 -0.56 1.51
N ARG A 151 12.39 -0.58 0.36
CA ARG A 151 11.16 0.18 0.15
C ARG A 151 10.05 -0.45 1.01
N PRO A 152 9.23 0.34 1.74
CA PRO A 152 8.12 -0.21 2.53
C PRO A 152 7.24 -1.10 1.66
N PHE A 153 6.92 -2.31 2.13
CA PHE A 153 6.19 -3.29 1.35
C PHE A 153 4.84 -2.75 0.85
N GLN A 154 4.17 -1.93 1.65
CA GLN A 154 2.90 -1.30 1.31
C GLN A 154 2.98 -0.39 0.09
N TYR A 155 4.11 0.30 -0.10
CA TYR A 155 4.35 1.09 -1.32
C TYR A 155 4.74 0.21 -2.51
N VAL A 156 5.25 -1.01 -2.26
CA VAL A 156 5.52 -2.01 -3.31
C VAL A 156 4.21 -2.58 -3.83
N VAL A 157 3.30 -3.01 -2.96
CA VAL A 157 1.98 -3.55 -3.37
C VAL A 157 0.92 -2.47 -3.62
N GLY A 158 1.17 -1.23 -3.20
CA GLY A 158 0.30 -0.07 -3.39
C GLY A 158 -0.87 0.04 -2.42
N CYS A 159 -0.89 -0.73 -1.33
CA CYS A 159 -1.95 -0.69 -0.34
C CYS A 159 -1.50 -0.98 1.10
N GLU A 160 -2.32 -0.53 2.04
CA GLU A 160 -2.20 -0.79 3.48
C GLU A 160 -3.56 -1.25 4.02
N HIS A 161 -3.55 -2.25 4.90
CA HIS A 161 -4.71 -2.67 5.65
C HIS A 161 -4.81 -1.87 6.95
N TRP A 162 -5.94 -1.24 7.19
CA TRP A 162 -6.15 -0.40 8.37
C TRP A 162 -7.61 -0.53 8.80
N ARG A 163 -7.86 -0.99 10.02
CA ARG A 163 -9.18 -1.48 10.47
C ARG A 163 -9.79 -2.48 9.48
N ASP A 164 -11.03 -2.23 9.06
CA ASP A 164 -11.78 -2.96 8.04
C ASP A 164 -11.52 -2.42 6.62
N LEU A 165 -10.56 -1.49 6.45
CA LEU A 165 -10.21 -0.86 5.19
C LEU A 165 -8.92 -1.45 4.57
N VAL A 166 -8.83 -1.36 3.25
CA VAL A 166 -7.67 -1.63 2.40
C VAL A 166 -7.46 -0.40 1.53
N LEU A 167 -6.65 0.51 2.07
CA LEU A 167 -6.43 1.84 1.52
C LEU A 167 -5.31 1.78 0.48
N CYS A 168 -5.49 2.45 -0.65
CA CYS A 168 -4.38 2.74 -1.56
C CYS A 168 -3.37 3.64 -0.84
N VAL A 169 -2.09 3.33 -0.99
CA VAL A 169 -0.97 4.16 -0.51
C VAL A 169 0.13 4.20 -1.56
N GLU A 170 0.86 5.30 -1.62
CA GLU A 170 2.01 5.46 -2.51
C GLU A 170 3.06 6.39 -1.90
N GLU A 171 4.19 6.53 -2.59
CA GLU A 171 5.29 7.39 -2.16
C GLU A 171 4.81 8.83 -1.97
N GLY A 172 5.15 9.45 -0.83
CA GLY A 172 4.67 10.79 -0.48
C GLY A 172 3.33 10.82 0.26
N VAL A 173 2.75 9.66 0.59
CA VAL A 173 1.56 9.53 1.45
C VAL A 173 1.87 8.66 2.65
N LEU A 174 1.61 9.16 3.86
CA LEU A 174 1.87 8.41 5.09
C LEU A 174 1.10 7.07 5.09
N ILE A 175 1.83 5.97 5.31
CA ILE A 175 1.24 4.65 5.57
C ILE A 175 0.50 4.71 6.91
N PRO A 176 -0.84 4.49 6.94
CA PRO A 176 -1.63 4.48 8.16
C PRO A 176 -1.05 3.54 9.21
N ARG A 177 -1.02 3.99 10.46
CA ARG A 177 -0.45 3.23 11.58
C ARG A 177 -1.56 2.58 12.41
N PRO A 178 -1.41 1.34 12.91
CA PRO A 178 -2.42 0.69 13.73
C PRO A 178 -2.82 1.50 14.97
N GLU A 179 -1.89 2.25 15.55
CA GLU A 179 -2.14 3.08 16.73
C GLU A 179 -3.14 4.22 16.44
N THR A 180 -3.22 4.68 15.18
CA THR A 180 -4.18 5.72 14.76
C THR A 180 -5.61 5.21 14.66
N GLU A 181 -5.82 3.89 14.72
CA GLU A 181 -7.16 3.29 14.74
C GLU A 181 -7.96 3.74 15.97
N LEU A 182 -7.29 3.95 17.12
CA LEU A 182 -7.91 4.41 18.37
C LEU A 182 -8.63 5.76 18.21
N ILE A 183 -8.23 6.60 17.25
CA ILE A 183 -8.89 7.88 16.99
C ILE A 183 -10.35 7.65 16.58
N VAL A 184 -10.61 6.64 15.76
CA VAL A 184 -11.98 6.31 15.32
C VAL A 184 -12.80 5.74 16.47
N ASP A 185 -12.20 4.93 17.35
CA ASP A 185 -12.91 4.41 18.54
C ASP A 185 -13.34 5.54 19.47
N MET A 186 -12.45 6.52 19.71
CA MET A 186 -12.78 7.70 20.51
C MET A 186 -13.92 8.51 19.89
N VAL A 187 -13.95 8.64 18.56
CA VAL A 187 -15.06 9.30 17.86
C VAL A 187 -16.35 8.51 18.00
N GLU A 188 -16.31 7.19 17.84
CA GLU A 188 -17.47 6.30 18.01
C GLU A 188 -18.06 6.40 19.43
N GLU A 189 -17.21 6.43 20.46
CA GLU A 189 -17.61 6.61 21.85
C GLU A 189 -18.30 7.97 22.06
N LEU A 190 -17.75 9.05 21.49
CA LEU A 190 -18.32 10.39 21.59
C LEU A 190 -19.69 10.49 20.91
N VAL A 191 -19.83 9.99 19.68
CA VAL A 191 -21.09 10.07 18.94
C VAL A 191 -22.18 9.17 19.52
N THR A 192 -21.79 8.11 20.23
CA THR A 192 -22.73 7.23 20.95
C THR A 192 -23.25 7.88 22.22
N ARG A 193 -22.41 8.66 22.91
CA ARG A 193 -22.80 9.40 24.11
C ARG A 193 -23.67 10.62 23.80
N ASP A 194 -23.38 11.31 22.70
CA ASP A 194 -24.10 12.52 22.31
C ASP A 194 -24.29 12.60 20.78
N GLU A 195 -25.55 12.46 20.38
CA GLU A 195 -26.00 12.55 18.98
C GLU A 195 -25.70 13.90 18.32
N TRP A 196 -25.42 14.94 19.09
CA TRP A 196 -24.95 16.23 18.56
C TRP A 196 -23.73 16.06 17.64
N PHE A 197 -22.79 15.20 18.03
CA PHE A 197 -21.57 14.96 17.28
C PHE A 197 -21.80 14.24 15.94
N LYS A 198 -22.91 13.51 15.77
CA LYS A 198 -23.27 12.87 14.49
C LYS A 198 -23.68 13.87 13.41
N LYS A 199 -24.13 15.06 13.81
CA LYS A 199 -24.59 16.12 12.90
C LYS A 199 -23.54 17.21 12.67
N GLY A 200 -22.40 17.12 13.37
CA GLY A 200 -21.33 18.11 13.32
C GLY A 200 -20.42 17.97 12.11
N PHE A 201 -19.61 19.01 11.90
CA PHE A 201 -18.45 18.95 11.02
C PHE A 201 -17.23 18.48 11.79
N TRP A 202 -16.56 17.46 11.25
CA TRP A 202 -15.27 16.97 11.73
C TRP A 202 -14.17 17.44 10.79
N ALA A 203 -12.95 17.59 11.30
CA ALA A 203 -11.79 17.96 10.49
C ALA A 203 -10.65 16.97 10.72
N ASP A 204 -10.06 16.49 9.62
CA ASP A 204 -8.85 15.69 9.59
C ASP A 204 -7.74 16.51 8.93
N LEU A 205 -6.74 16.91 9.73
CA LEU A 205 -5.66 17.81 9.32
C LEU A 205 -4.39 17.00 9.07
N GLY A 206 -3.95 16.92 7.82
CA GLY A 206 -2.90 15.99 7.38
C GLY A 206 -3.47 14.60 7.09
N THR A 207 -4.54 14.54 6.28
CA THR A 207 -5.34 13.32 6.07
C THR A 207 -4.56 12.17 5.44
N GLY A 208 -3.44 12.45 4.75
CA GLY A 208 -2.63 11.42 4.11
C GLY A 208 -3.45 10.59 3.13
N SER A 209 -3.61 9.30 3.43
CA SER A 209 -4.40 8.37 2.61
C SER A 209 -5.91 8.46 2.82
N GLY A 210 -6.38 9.32 3.72
CA GLY A 210 -7.80 9.44 4.08
C GLY A 210 -8.25 8.45 5.16
N ALA A 211 -7.34 7.70 5.79
CA ALA A 211 -7.68 6.62 6.72
C ALA A 211 -8.64 7.08 7.84
N ILE A 212 -8.23 8.10 8.60
CA ILE A 212 -9.01 8.65 9.71
C ILE A 212 -10.30 9.28 9.19
N ALA A 213 -10.21 10.09 8.13
CA ALA A 213 -11.39 10.74 7.55
C ALA A 213 -12.47 9.73 7.12
N ILE A 214 -12.09 8.66 6.42
CA ILE A 214 -13.00 7.58 6.00
C ILE A 214 -13.55 6.84 7.22
N GLY A 215 -12.68 6.49 8.19
CA GLY A 215 -13.09 5.81 9.42
C GLY A 215 -14.15 6.60 10.20
N ILE A 216 -13.91 7.91 10.39
CA ILE A 216 -14.86 8.82 11.03
C ILE A 216 -16.14 8.93 10.21
N ALA A 217 -16.05 9.11 8.89
CA ALA A 217 -17.24 9.23 8.03
C ALA A 217 -18.14 7.99 8.12
N LYS A 218 -17.56 6.79 8.23
CA LYS A 218 -18.32 5.54 8.43
C LYS A 218 -19.03 5.51 9.78
N VAL A 219 -18.37 5.96 10.85
CA VAL A 219 -18.97 6.07 12.19
C VAL A 219 -20.14 7.07 12.21
N LEU A 220 -20.00 8.20 11.51
CA LEU A 220 -21.03 9.23 11.48
C LEU A 220 -22.24 8.86 10.60
N GLY A 221 -22.07 7.97 9.63
CA GLY A 221 -23.12 7.57 8.69
C GLY A 221 -23.55 8.72 7.78
N SER A 222 -24.84 8.76 7.40
CA SER A 222 -25.34 9.73 6.41
C SER A 222 -25.35 11.18 6.90
N ARG A 223 -25.38 11.41 8.22
CA ARG A 223 -25.65 12.74 8.78
C ARG A 223 -24.40 13.55 9.08
N GLY A 224 -23.24 12.91 9.13
CA GLY A 224 -21.99 13.58 9.47
C GLY A 224 -21.16 13.96 8.25
N ARG A 225 -20.31 14.96 8.45
CA ARG A 225 -19.40 15.45 7.42
C ARG A 225 -18.00 15.54 7.98
N VAL A 226 -17.03 14.99 7.25
CA VAL A 226 -15.61 15.09 7.59
C VAL A 226 -14.92 15.92 6.53
N ILE A 227 -14.22 16.96 6.95
CA ILE A 227 -13.37 17.81 6.11
C ILE A 227 -11.93 17.30 6.26
N ALA A 228 -11.45 16.60 5.24
CA ALA A 228 -10.09 16.09 5.19
C ALA A 228 -9.17 17.03 4.42
N THR A 229 -8.02 17.40 4.98
CA THR A 229 -7.07 18.34 4.36
C THR A 229 -5.65 17.82 4.43
N ASP A 230 -4.83 18.14 3.43
CA ASP A 230 -3.40 17.83 3.41
C ASP A 230 -2.64 18.88 2.59
N LEU A 231 -1.37 19.10 2.92
CA LEU A 231 -0.47 19.96 2.16
C LEU A 231 0.05 19.26 0.90
N SER A 232 0.10 17.94 0.90
CA SER A 232 0.60 17.13 -0.22
C SER A 232 -0.51 16.93 -1.27
N PRO A 233 -0.31 17.37 -2.52
CA PRO A 233 -1.28 17.10 -3.59
C PRO A 233 -1.39 15.60 -3.90
N VAL A 234 -0.33 14.82 -3.67
CA VAL A 234 -0.36 13.36 -3.80
C VAL A 234 -1.29 12.76 -2.74
N ALA A 235 -1.18 13.19 -1.48
CA ALA A 235 -2.05 12.74 -0.39
C ALA A 235 -3.53 13.03 -0.69
N ILE A 236 -3.85 14.25 -1.13
CA ILE A 236 -5.22 14.62 -1.52
C ILE A 236 -5.77 13.70 -2.61
N THR A 237 -4.95 13.39 -3.62
CA THR A 237 -5.36 12.52 -4.72
C THR A 237 -5.62 11.10 -4.23
N VAL A 238 -4.73 10.54 -3.41
CA VAL A 238 -4.87 9.20 -2.82
C VAL A 238 -6.07 9.14 -1.89
N ALA A 239 -6.24 10.13 -1.01
CA ALA A 239 -7.40 10.23 -0.12
C ALA A 239 -8.70 10.27 -0.91
N GLY A 240 -8.77 11.09 -1.97
CA GLY A 240 -9.95 11.17 -2.83
C GLY A 240 -10.29 9.84 -3.51
N HIS A 241 -9.28 9.14 -4.02
CA HIS A 241 -9.47 7.81 -4.59
C HIS A 241 -9.96 6.79 -3.55
N ASN A 242 -9.40 6.79 -2.34
CA ASN A 242 -9.86 5.91 -1.27
C ASN A 242 -11.29 6.22 -0.82
N VAL A 243 -11.65 7.50 -0.70
CA VAL A 243 -13.00 7.94 -0.32
C VAL A 243 -14.03 7.42 -1.33
N GLN A 244 -13.75 7.56 -2.63
CA GLN A 244 -14.61 7.02 -3.69
C GLN A 244 -14.73 5.49 -3.61
N ARG A 245 -13.62 4.78 -3.35
CA ARG A 245 -13.63 3.31 -3.21
C ARG A 245 -14.52 2.81 -2.07
N TYR A 246 -14.75 3.63 -1.05
CA TYR A 246 -15.64 3.32 0.07
C TYR A 246 -17.06 3.89 -0.10
N GLY A 247 -17.43 4.32 -1.31
CA GLY A 247 -18.78 4.80 -1.61
C GLY A 247 -19.11 6.15 -0.95
N LEU A 248 -18.09 6.89 -0.53
CA LEU A 248 -18.21 8.21 0.03
C LEU A 248 -17.99 9.25 -1.08
N GLU A 249 -18.68 10.38 -0.98
CA GLU A 249 -18.51 11.47 -1.93
C GLU A 249 -17.29 12.31 -1.61
N THR A 250 -16.82 13.06 -2.60
CA THR A 250 -15.77 14.06 -2.45
C THR A 250 -16.30 15.40 -2.94
N LYS A 251 -16.35 16.42 -2.09
CA LYS A 251 -16.71 17.78 -2.52
C LYS A 251 -15.55 18.76 -2.24
N PRO A 252 -15.15 19.57 -3.22
CA PRO A 252 -14.16 20.61 -3.00
C PRO A 252 -14.77 21.72 -2.12
N VAL A 253 -14.04 22.16 -1.11
CA VAL A 253 -14.34 23.33 -0.26
C VAL A 253 -13.27 24.37 -0.53
N LYS A 254 -13.70 25.62 -0.60
CA LYS A 254 -12.80 26.75 -0.76
C LYS A 254 -12.13 27.06 0.59
N CYS A 255 -10.81 27.08 0.62
CA CYS A 255 -10.09 27.61 1.79
C CYS A 255 -10.34 29.12 1.89
N GLY A 256 -10.88 29.58 3.02
CA GLY A 256 -11.12 31.00 3.30
C GLY A 256 -9.92 31.76 3.90
N MET A 257 -8.78 31.09 4.13
CA MET A 257 -7.59 31.72 4.71
C MET A 257 -6.88 32.61 3.69
N LYS A 258 -6.53 33.83 4.10
CA LYS A 258 -5.69 34.73 3.31
C LYS A 258 -4.30 34.07 3.15
N ASN A 259 -3.82 33.91 1.93
CA ASN A 259 -2.61 33.17 1.53
C ASN A 259 -2.72 31.63 1.44
N CYS A 260 -3.93 31.07 1.39
CA CYS A 260 -4.10 29.67 0.99
C CYS A 260 -3.70 29.51 -0.49
N ASN A 261 -2.63 28.77 -0.77
CA ASN A 261 -2.35 28.31 -2.13
C ASN A 261 -3.43 27.27 -2.50
N PRO A 262 -4.25 27.52 -3.54
CA PRO A 262 -5.31 26.59 -3.94
C PRO A 262 -4.77 25.19 -4.28
N ALA A 263 -3.49 25.07 -4.63
CA ALA A 263 -2.84 23.80 -4.95
C ALA A 263 -2.36 22.99 -3.71
N THR A 264 -2.43 23.56 -2.50
CA THR A 264 -1.84 23.00 -1.26
C THR A 264 -2.87 22.82 -0.15
N PHE A 265 -4.14 23.16 -0.41
CA PHE A 265 -5.23 23.00 0.53
C PHE A 265 -6.48 22.57 -0.23
N PHE A 266 -6.73 21.27 -0.24
CA PHE A 266 -8.00 20.71 -0.68
C PHE A 266 -8.67 20.05 0.49
N SER A 267 -9.91 20.44 0.72
CA SER A 267 -10.83 19.75 1.59
C SER A 267 -11.51 18.63 0.82
N LEU A 268 -11.70 17.51 1.48
CA LEU A 268 -12.52 16.44 0.99
C LEU A 268 -13.66 16.27 1.98
N ILE A 269 -14.90 16.55 1.55
CA ILE A 269 -16.09 16.23 2.34
C ILE A 269 -16.42 14.77 2.09
N ALA A 270 -16.10 13.88 3.02
CA ALA A 270 -16.65 12.53 3.01
C ALA A 270 -18.08 12.56 3.56
N SER A 271 -19.06 12.42 2.67
CA SER A 271 -20.49 12.27 3.02
C SER A 271 -21.10 11.11 2.24
N HIS A 272 -22.10 10.43 2.81
CA HIS A 272 -22.87 9.43 2.07
C HIS A 272 -23.83 10.13 1.10
N SER A 273 -24.02 9.57 -0.10
CA SER A 273 -24.88 10.13 -1.13
C SER A 273 -26.34 10.25 -0.64
N GLY A 274 -26.87 11.47 -0.63
CA GLY A 274 -28.28 11.71 -0.24
C GLY A 274 -28.62 13.12 0.24
N ASP A 275 -27.64 13.91 0.69
CA ASP A 275 -27.93 15.23 1.26
C ASP A 275 -27.46 16.37 0.32
N GLU A 276 -28.45 17.09 -0.25
CA GLU A 276 -28.27 18.36 -0.94
C GLU A 276 -27.71 19.43 0.04
N ILE A 277 -26.82 20.29 -0.47
CA ILE A 277 -26.16 21.39 0.27
C ILE A 277 -27.12 22.58 0.39
#